data_AF-A0A3N9U662-F1
#
_entry.id   AF-A0A3N9U662-F1
#
_cell.length_a   1.000
_cell.length_b   1.000
_cell.length_c   1.000
_cell.angle_alpha   90.00
_cell.angle_beta   90.00
_cell.angle_gamma   90.00
#
_symmetry.space_group_name_H-M   'P 1'
#
loop_
_entity.id
_entity.type
_entity.pdbx_description
1 polymer ?
#
loop_
_entity_poly.entity_id
_entity_poly.type
_entity_poly.pdbx_seq_one_letter_code
_entity_poly.pdbx_strand_id
1 'polypeptide(L)'
;FNPLQAVVNDSLPNYQDEVLRLTTGCSIEVTGTVVPSPGEGQSFELQATAIKVVGWVDDPDTYPMAAKRHSIEYLREVAHLRPRTNLIGAVARVRHTLAQAIHRYFHENGYFWVSTPLITASDTEGAGEMF
;
A
#
# COMPACT_ATOMS: atom_id res chain seq x y z
N PHE A 1 -3.69 -5.47 8.20
CA PHE A 1 -3.53 -4.01 8.18
C PHE A 1 -4.91 -3.46 8.35
N ASN A 2 -5.10 -2.65 9.38
CA ASN A 2 -6.43 -2.26 9.78
C ASN A 2 -6.72 -0.91 9.13
N PRO A 3 -7.72 -0.82 8.24
CA PRO A 3 -8.15 0.47 7.74
C PRO A 3 -8.67 1.33 8.91
N LEU A 4 -8.54 2.65 8.79
CA LEU A 4 -9.22 3.58 9.67
C LEU A 4 -10.62 3.85 9.10
N GLN A 5 -11.65 3.60 9.89
CA GLN A 5 -13.02 3.99 9.54
C GLN A 5 -13.16 5.51 9.65
N ALA A 6 -13.72 6.12 8.60
CA ALA A 6 -14.16 7.51 8.62
C ALA A 6 -15.68 7.56 8.50
N VAL A 7 -16.35 8.20 9.46
CA VAL A 7 -17.80 8.42 9.46
C VAL A 7 -18.07 9.77 8.82
N VAL A 8 -18.94 9.78 7.82
CA VAL A 8 -19.22 10.96 6.99
C VAL A 8 -20.69 11.32 7.09
N ASN A 9 -20.96 12.54 7.55
CA ASN A 9 -22.32 13.08 7.65
C ASN A 9 -22.72 13.77 6.33
N ASP A 10 -24.02 13.75 6.00
CA ASP A 10 -24.57 14.34 4.78
C ASP A 10 -24.55 15.89 4.77
N SER A 11 -24.28 16.50 5.92
CA SER A 11 -24.08 17.94 6.09
C SER A 11 -22.80 18.49 5.44
N LEU A 12 -21.88 17.64 4.94
CA LEU A 12 -20.69 18.13 4.24
C LEU A 12 -21.07 18.84 2.93
N PRO A 13 -20.49 20.02 2.62
CA PRO A 13 -20.88 20.79 1.42
C PRO A 13 -20.74 20.03 0.10
N ASN A 14 -19.73 19.16 -0.02
CA ASN A 14 -19.47 18.35 -1.22
C ASN A 14 -20.00 16.91 -1.12
N TYR A 15 -20.90 16.63 -0.16
CA TYR A 15 -21.38 15.28 0.07
C TYR A 15 -22.04 14.67 -1.18
N GLN A 16 -22.99 15.39 -1.77
CA GLN A 16 -23.74 14.94 -2.94
C GLN A 16 -22.87 14.90 -4.22
N ASP A 17 -22.06 15.94 -4.43
CA ASP A 17 -21.36 16.15 -5.71
C ASP A 17 -20.03 15.41 -5.83
N GLU A 18 -19.41 15.04 -4.70
CA GLU A 18 -18.10 14.38 -4.67
C GLU A 18 -18.10 13.11 -3.82
N VAL A 19 -18.50 13.19 -2.54
CA VAL A 19 -18.32 12.08 -1.60
C VAL A 19 -19.10 10.84 -2.04
N LEU A 20 -20.35 11.00 -2.46
CA LEU A 20 -21.18 9.88 -2.94
C LEU A 20 -20.66 9.24 -4.23
N ARG A 21 -19.77 9.91 -4.97
CA ARG A 21 -19.16 9.40 -6.21
C ARG A 21 -17.83 8.70 -5.98
N LEU A 22 -17.32 8.67 -4.76
CA LEU A 22 -16.06 7.99 -4.45
C LEU A 22 -16.16 6.49 -4.73
N THR A 23 -15.17 5.97 -5.44
CA THR A 23 -15.05 4.54 -5.76
C THR A 23 -13.72 3.98 -5.27
N THR A 24 -13.56 2.65 -5.38
CA THR A 24 -12.32 1.99 -4.98
C THR A 24 -11.15 2.51 -5.82
N GLY A 25 -10.09 2.97 -5.17
CA GLY A 25 -8.88 3.46 -5.83
C GLY A 25 -8.72 4.98 -5.80
N CYS A 26 -9.81 5.72 -5.59
CA CYS A 26 -9.77 7.17 -5.35
C CYS A 26 -8.85 7.52 -4.17
N SER A 27 -8.24 8.68 -4.26
CA SER A 27 -7.38 9.23 -3.22
C SER A 27 -8.07 10.43 -2.58
N ILE A 28 -8.12 10.44 -1.25
CA ILE A 28 -8.83 11.47 -0.48
C ILE A 28 -7.97 11.97 0.68
N GLU A 29 -8.16 13.22 1.03
CA GLU A 29 -7.75 13.82 2.29
C GLU A 29 -8.99 13.93 3.19
N VAL A 30 -8.93 13.38 4.40
CA VAL A 30 -10.03 13.44 5.37
C VAL A 30 -9.56 14.21 6.61
N THR A 31 -10.27 15.28 6.95
CA THR A 31 -10.08 16.03 8.18
C THR A 31 -11.23 15.72 9.12
N GLY A 32 -10.94 15.52 10.41
CA GLY A 32 -11.96 15.15 11.38
C GLY A 32 -11.39 14.96 12.79
N THR A 33 -12.26 14.56 13.71
CA THR A 33 -11.89 14.24 15.09
C THR A 33 -11.86 12.74 15.30
N VAL A 34 -10.77 12.21 15.87
CA VAL A 34 -10.68 10.80 16.26
C VAL A 34 -11.45 10.60 17.56
N VAL A 35 -12.40 9.66 17.55
CA VAL A 35 -13.26 9.34 18.69
C VAL A 35 -13.26 7.83 18.96
N PRO A 36 -13.57 7.38 20.19
CA PRO A 36 -13.84 5.97 20.46
C PRO A 36 -14.96 5.46 19.55
N SER A 37 -14.73 4.32 18.90
CA SER A 37 -15.73 3.73 18.01
C SER A 37 -16.83 3.04 18.82
N PRO A 38 -18.12 3.26 18.48
CA PRO A 38 -19.22 2.51 19.07
C PRO A 38 -19.37 1.10 18.46
N GLY A 39 -18.75 0.84 17.31
CA GLY A 39 -18.82 -0.44 16.60
C GLY A 39 -17.80 -1.48 17.08
N GLU A 40 -18.18 -2.77 17.00
CA GLU A 40 -17.26 -3.89 17.23
C GLU A 40 -16.25 -4.02 16.08
N GLY A 41 -14.98 -4.31 16.40
CA GLY A 41 -13.94 -4.54 15.39
C GLY A 41 -12.94 -3.38 15.18
N GLN A 42 -13.23 -2.19 15.69
CA GLN A 42 -12.27 -1.09 15.77
C GLN A 42 -12.39 -0.32 17.09
N SER A 43 -11.27 0.13 17.65
CA SER A 43 -11.24 0.88 18.92
C SER A 43 -11.56 2.36 18.75
N PHE A 44 -11.37 2.90 17.55
CA PHE A 44 -11.53 4.30 17.23
C PHE A 44 -11.98 4.48 15.78
N GLU A 45 -12.63 5.60 15.51
CA GLU A 45 -13.05 6.03 14.18
C GLU A 45 -12.83 7.54 14.02
N LEU A 46 -12.83 8.02 12.79
CA LEU A 46 -12.66 9.42 12.45
C LEU A 46 -14.01 10.04 12.07
N GLN A 47 -14.51 10.97 12.87
CA GLN A 47 -15.71 11.75 12.53
C GLN A 47 -15.30 12.87 11.57
N ALA A 48 -15.62 12.71 10.28
CA ALA A 48 -15.14 13.58 9.22
C ALA A 48 -15.87 14.94 9.24
N THR A 49 -15.08 16.01 9.28
CA THR A 49 -15.54 17.41 9.19
C THR A 49 -15.25 18.03 7.82
N ALA A 50 -14.32 17.45 7.06
CA ALA A 50 -14.09 17.80 5.67
C ALA A 50 -13.48 16.61 4.91
N ILE A 51 -13.87 16.46 3.64
CA ILE A 51 -13.29 15.50 2.71
C ILE A 51 -12.90 16.27 1.45
N LYS A 52 -11.67 16.06 1.00
CA LYS A 52 -11.19 16.59 -0.27
C LYS A 52 -10.71 15.44 -1.14
N VAL A 53 -11.24 15.35 -2.35
CA VAL A 53 -10.79 14.34 -3.32
C VAL A 53 -9.54 14.87 -4.02
N VAL A 54 -8.44 14.13 -3.91
CA VAL A 54 -7.14 14.51 -4.50
C VAL A 54 -6.78 13.69 -5.73
N GLY A 55 -7.44 12.54 -5.93
CA GLY A 55 -7.27 11.72 -7.12
C GLY A 55 -8.53 10.93 -7.41
N TRP A 56 -9.07 11.11 -8.60
CA TRP A 56 -10.26 10.41 -9.09
C TRP A 56 -9.88 9.12 -9.81
N VAL A 57 -10.82 8.17 -9.81
CA VAL A 57 -10.86 7.06 -10.75
C VAL A 57 -11.92 7.40 -11.78
N ASP A 58 -11.52 7.61 -13.04
CA ASP A 58 -12.42 8.08 -14.10
C ASP A 58 -13.52 7.06 -14.42
N ASP A 59 -13.15 5.79 -14.50
CA ASP A 59 -14.06 4.69 -14.74
C ASP A 59 -13.78 3.53 -13.75
N PRO A 60 -14.68 3.31 -12.78
CA PRO A 60 -14.56 2.23 -11.79
C PRO A 60 -14.53 0.83 -12.41
N ASP A 61 -15.18 0.63 -13.56
CA ASP A 61 -15.31 -0.70 -14.19
C ASP A 61 -14.01 -1.14 -14.88
N THR A 62 -13.21 -0.18 -15.34
CA THR A 62 -11.89 -0.43 -15.93
C THR A 62 -10.74 -0.34 -14.94
N TYR A 63 -11.00 0.07 -13.69
CA TYR A 63 -9.96 0.18 -12.67
C TYR A 63 -9.36 -1.21 -12.33
N PRO A 64 -8.05 -1.43 -12.55
CA PRO A 64 -7.46 -2.77 -12.41
C PRO A 64 -7.53 -3.35 -11.00
N MET A 65 -7.53 -2.49 -9.98
CA MET A 65 -7.59 -2.89 -8.56
C MET A 65 -9.00 -2.73 -7.98
N ALA A 66 -10.04 -3.07 -8.75
CA ALA A 66 -11.41 -3.15 -8.23
C ALA A 66 -11.48 -4.02 -6.97
N ALA A 67 -12.47 -3.76 -6.10
CA ALA A 67 -12.70 -4.44 -4.82
C ALA A 67 -13.21 -5.89 -4.98
N LYS A 68 -12.43 -6.71 -5.70
CA LYS A 68 -12.67 -8.13 -5.95
C LYS A 68 -11.38 -8.90 -5.72
N ARG A 69 -11.51 -10.23 -5.62
CA ARG A 69 -10.35 -11.11 -5.53
C ARG A 69 -9.63 -11.16 -6.89
N HIS A 70 -8.32 -10.94 -6.86
CA HIS A 70 -7.44 -11.04 -8.02
C HIS A 70 -6.55 -12.28 -7.90
N SER A 71 -6.23 -12.93 -9.04
CA SER A 71 -5.21 -13.99 -9.06
C SER A 71 -3.81 -13.40 -8.94
N ILE A 72 -2.84 -14.19 -8.50
CA ILE A 72 -1.44 -13.74 -8.40
C ILE A 72 -0.89 -13.44 -9.80
N GLU A 73 -1.30 -14.22 -10.80
CA GLU A 73 -0.94 -14.07 -12.21
C GLU A 73 -1.38 -12.71 -12.73
N TYR A 74 -2.65 -12.33 -12.52
CA TYR A 74 -3.14 -11.01 -12.92
C TYR A 74 -2.39 -9.88 -12.20
N LEU A 75 -2.10 -10.04 -10.90
CA LEU A 75 -1.31 -9.05 -10.16
C LEU A 75 0.11 -8.85 -10.72
N ARG A 76 0.67 -9.81 -11.49
CA ARG A 76 1.95 -9.62 -12.19
C ARG A 76 1.82 -8.67 -13.39
N GLU A 77 0.68 -8.66 -14.09
CA GLU A 77 0.41 -7.78 -15.24
C GLU A 77 0.30 -6.31 -14.80
N VAL A 78 -0.20 -6.08 -13.59
CA VAL A 78 -0.35 -4.75 -12.97
C VAL A 78 0.58 -4.59 -11.77
N ALA A 79 1.85 -4.97 -11.96
CA ALA A 79 2.88 -4.99 -10.91
C ALA A 79 3.12 -3.64 -10.21
N HIS A 80 2.82 -2.53 -10.89
CA HIS A 80 2.90 -1.18 -10.31
C HIS A 80 1.77 -0.88 -9.30
N LEU A 81 0.63 -1.57 -9.39
CA LEU A 81 -0.50 -1.40 -8.47
C LEU A 81 -0.61 -2.50 -7.41
N ARG A 82 -0.09 -3.71 -7.66
CA ARG A 82 -0.21 -4.83 -6.72
C ARG A 82 0.23 -4.54 -5.27
N PRO A 83 1.23 -3.65 -4.96
CA PRO A 83 1.57 -3.34 -3.58
C PRO A 83 0.42 -2.71 -2.77
N ARG A 84 -0.61 -2.19 -3.43
CA ARG A 84 -1.84 -1.66 -2.80
C ARG A 84 -2.78 -2.76 -2.29
N THR A 85 -2.55 -4.02 -2.67
CA THR A 85 -3.32 -5.17 -2.15
C THR A 85 -2.83 -5.61 -0.78
N ASN A 86 -3.72 -6.23 0.01
CA ASN A 86 -3.38 -6.69 1.37
C ASN A 86 -2.19 -7.67 1.38
N LEU A 87 -2.19 -8.65 0.48
CA LEU A 87 -1.17 -9.70 0.43
C LEU A 87 0.19 -9.14 0.00
N ILE A 88 0.27 -8.49 -1.17
CA ILE A 88 1.57 -8.02 -1.68
C ILE A 88 2.09 -6.86 -0.86
N GLY A 89 1.21 -6.00 -0.33
CA GLY A 89 1.59 -4.97 0.64
C GLY A 89 2.20 -5.58 1.90
N ALA A 90 1.68 -6.70 2.41
CA ALA A 90 2.26 -7.38 3.56
C ALA A 90 3.66 -7.94 3.24
N VAL A 91 3.83 -8.58 2.09
CA VAL A 91 5.13 -9.09 1.62
C VAL A 91 6.15 -7.94 1.51
N ALA A 92 5.77 -6.80 0.94
CA ALA A 92 6.67 -5.66 0.78
C ALA A 92 7.17 -5.13 2.14
N ARG A 93 6.29 -5.01 3.13
CA ARG A 93 6.66 -4.57 4.48
C ARG A 93 7.53 -5.58 5.21
N VAL A 94 7.21 -6.88 5.12
CA VAL A 94 8.06 -7.94 5.70
C VAL A 94 9.45 -7.90 5.09
N ARG A 95 9.55 -7.81 3.76
CA ARG A 95 10.84 -7.67 3.05
C ARG A 95 11.62 -6.45 3.53
N HIS A 96 10.96 -5.30 3.67
CA HIS A 96 11.59 -4.08 4.18
C HIS A 96 12.14 -4.30 5.61
N THR A 97 11.32 -4.82 6.52
CA THR A 97 11.73 -5.09 7.91
C THR A 97 12.92 -6.04 7.97
N LEU A 98 12.91 -7.12 7.18
CA LEU A 98 14.00 -8.08 7.13
C LEU A 98 15.29 -7.44 6.59
N ALA A 99 15.21 -6.68 5.50
CA ALA A 99 16.37 -5.99 4.94
C ALA A 99 17.00 -5.04 5.98
N GLN A 100 16.17 -4.23 6.65
CA GLN A 100 16.63 -3.33 7.72
C GLN A 100 17.25 -4.10 8.90
N ALA A 101 16.65 -5.22 9.31
CA ALA A 101 17.18 -6.05 10.39
C ALA A 101 18.54 -6.67 10.04
N ILE A 102 18.71 -7.16 8.81
CA ILE A 102 19.97 -7.73 8.33
C ILE A 102 21.07 -6.66 8.33
N HIS A 103 20.80 -5.49 7.74
CA HIS A 103 21.79 -4.40 7.70
C HIS A 103 22.18 -3.93 9.09
N ARG A 104 21.21 -3.77 9.99
CA ARG A 104 21.45 -3.39 11.39
C ARG A 104 22.32 -4.43 12.12
N TYR A 105 21.99 -5.71 12.01
CA TYR A 105 22.76 -6.78 12.64
C TYR A 105 24.24 -6.73 12.22
N PHE A 106 24.53 -6.66 10.92
CA PHE A 106 25.91 -6.64 10.44
C PHE A 106 26.66 -5.38 10.86
N HIS A 107 26.00 -4.21 10.80
CA HIS A 107 26.58 -2.96 11.26
C HIS A 107 26.96 -3.01 12.75
N GLU A 108 26.05 -3.48 13.60
CA GLU A 108 26.27 -3.61 15.05
C GLU A 108 27.39 -4.60 15.41
N ASN A 109 27.70 -5.54 14.52
CA ASN A 109 28.79 -6.51 14.68
C ASN A 109 30.10 -6.09 13.98
N GLY A 110 30.22 -4.82 13.56
CA GLY A 110 31.46 -4.28 12.98
C GLY A 110 31.74 -4.69 11.53
N TYR A 111 30.75 -5.24 10.82
CA TYR A 111 30.87 -5.52 9.40
C TYR A 111 30.61 -4.26 8.57
N PHE A 112 31.28 -4.19 7.41
CA PHE A 112 31.08 -3.13 6.43
C PHE A 112 30.23 -3.61 5.27
N TRP A 113 29.26 -2.79 4.88
CA TRP A 113 28.48 -3.04 3.67
C TRP A 113 29.28 -2.60 2.45
N VAL A 114 29.66 -3.57 1.61
CA VAL A 114 30.40 -3.35 0.36
C VAL A 114 29.52 -3.73 -0.82
N SER A 115 29.23 -2.77 -1.70
CA SER A 115 28.50 -3.02 -2.95
C SER A 115 29.47 -3.52 -4.02
N THR A 116 29.41 -4.82 -4.31
CA THR A 116 30.29 -5.46 -5.31
C THR A 116 29.80 -5.22 -6.76
N PRO A 117 30.69 -5.33 -7.77
CA PRO A 117 30.31 -5.17 -9.18
C PRO A 117 29.27 -6.21 -9.62
N LEU A 118 28.25 -5.77 -10.36
CA LEU A 118 27.23 -6.64 -10.97
C LEU A 118 27.64 -7.17 -12.36
N ILE A 119 28.38 -6.37 -13.14
CA ILE A 119 28.91 -6.76 -14.45
C ILE A 119 30.28 -7.41 -14.23
N THR A 120 30.44 -8.65 -14.68
CA THR A 120 31.68 -9.44 -14.54
C THR A 120 32.04 -10.11 -15.86
N ALA A 121 33.33 -10.33 -16.07
CA ALA A 121 33.85 -11.06 -17.23
C ALA A 121 33.94 -12.59 -17.00
N SER A 122 33.64 -13.06 -15.80
CA SER A 122 33.76 -14.47 -15.40
C SER A 122 32.60 -14.87 -14.48
N ASP A 123 32.10 -16.10 -14.65
CA ASP A 123 31.05 -16.68 -13.80
C ASP A 123 31.57 -17.20 -12.45
N THR A 124 32.88 -17.10 -12.21
CA THR A 124 33.65 -17.51 -11.02
C THR A 124 33.61 -19.00 -10.65
N GLU A 125 32.49 -19.70 -10.71
CA GLU A 125 32.34 -21.09 -10.22
C GLU A 125 31.52 -22.02 -11.15
N GLY A 126 31.08 -21.56 -12.33
CA GLY A 126 30.47 -22.42 -13.35
C GLY A 126 29.07 -22.98 -13.01
N ALA A 127 28.44 -22.51 -11.94
CA ALA A 127 27.20 -23.09 -11.41
C ALA A 127 25.92 -22.69 -12.18
N GLY A 128 26.04 -21.87 -13.23
CA GLY A 128 24.93 -21.48 -14.10
C GLY A 128 25.38 -20.71 -15.33
N GLU A 129 24.53 -20.67 -16.36
CA GLU A 129 24.74 -19.80 -17.52
C GLU A 129 24.54 -18.33 -17.10
N MET A 130 25.43 -17.45 -17.56
CA MET A 130 25.26 -16.00 -17.39
C MET A 130 24.05 -15.52 -18.21
N PHE A 131 23.33 -14.52 -17.69
CA PHE A 131 22.21 -13.87 -18.38
C PHE A 131 22.63 -13.18 -19.68
#